data_AF-A0A821E312-F1
#
_entry.id   AF-A0A821E312-F1
#
_cell.length_a   1.000
_cell.length_b   1.000
_cell.length_c   1.000
_cell.angle_alpha   90.00
_cell.angle_beta   90.00
_cell.angle_gamma   90.00
#
_symmetry.space_group_name_H-M   'P 1'
#
loop_
_entity.id
_entity.type
_entity.pdbx_description
1 polymer ?
#
loop_
_entity_poly.entity_id
_entity_poly.type
_entity_poly.pdbx_seq_one_letter_code
_entity_poly.pdbx_strand_id
1 'polypeptide(L)' 'RIHGLRSKLDPQFTLTPKIVIQKQHPTYWVRDQMNDQITRVHVNDMRPILLR' A
#
# COMPACT_ATOMS: atom_id res chain seq x y z
N ARG A 1 11.51 9.20 -6.64
CA ARG A 1 10.68 8.02 -6.98
C ARG A 1 9.46 8.59 -7.70
N ILE A 2 9.18 8.12 -8.91
CA ILE A 2 8.38 8.81 -9.93
C ILE A 2 6.98 9.15 -9.39
N HIS A 3 6.70 10.43 -9.18
CA HIS A 3 5.34 10.95 -9.09
C HIS A 3 4.77 10.85 -10.50
N GLY A 4 3.97 9.81 -10.79
CA GLY A 4 3.21 9.77 -12.04
C GLY A 4 2.29 11.00 -12.16
N LEU A 5 1.74 11.26 -13.35
CA LEU A 5 0.65 12.24 -13.53
C LEU A 5 -0.55 11.82 -12.67
N ARG A 6 -0.52 12.19 -11.39
CA ARG A 6 -1.66 12.06 -10.49
C ARG A 6 -2.47 13.33 -10.66
N SER A 7 -3.65 13.20 -11.25
CA SER A 7 -4.66 14.24 -11.24
C SER A 7 -5.12 14.49 -9.80
N LYS A 8 -5.67 15.68 -9.55
CA LYS A 8 -6.23 16.03 -8.24
C LYS A 8 -7.38 15.13 -7.81
N LEU A 9 -8.00 14.42 -8.77
CA LEU A 9 -9.14 13.52 -8.54
C LEU A 9 -8.73 12.06 -8.42
N ASP A 10 -7.44 11.72 -8.60
CA ASP A 10 -7.01 10.33 -8.50
C ASP A 10 -7.06 9.82 -7.05
N PRO A 11 -7.44 8.55 -6.84
CA PRO A 11 -7.54 8.00 -5.51
C PRO A 11 -6.18 7.99 -4.82
N GLN A 12 -6.15 8.45 -3.56
CA GLN A 12 -4.91 8.54 -2.76
C GLN A 12 -4.33 7.16 -2.41
N PHE A 13 -5.17 6.13 -2.33
CA PHE A 13 -4.79 4.76 -2.01
C PHE A 13 -5.21 3.81 -3.13
N THR A 14 -4.53 2.67 -3.24
CA THR A 14 -4.93 1.61 -4.16
C THR A 14 -6.24 0.98 -3.71
N LEU A 15 -7.13 0.67 -4.65
CA LEU A 15 -8.38 -0.05 -4.37
C LEU A 15 -8.14 -1.51 -4.02
N THR A 16 -7.01 -2.07 -4.46
CA THR A 16 -6.63 -3.44 -4.17
C THR A 16 -5.99 -3.53 -2.78
N PRO A 17 -6.57 -4.31 -1.86
CA PRO A 17 -6.00 -4.52 -0.54
C PRO A 17 -4.69 -5.30 -0.65
N LYS A 18 -3.71 -4.92 0.18
CA LYS A 18 -2.44 -5.64 0.29
C LYS A 18 -2.28 -6.19 1.69
N ILE A 19 -1.61 -7.33 1.81
CA ILE A 19 -1.42 -8.02 3.08
C ILE A 19 -0.04 -7.68 3.63
N VAL A 20 0.01 -7.27 4.90
CA VAL A 20 1.29 -7.08 5.60
C VAL A 20 1.89 -8.44 5.90
N ILE A 21 3.02 -8.77 5.29
CA ILE A 21 3.73 -10.04 5.50
C ILE A 21 4.85 -9.91 6.55
N GLN A 22 5.42 -8.71 6.73
CA GLN A 22 6.44 -8.47 7.75
C GLN A 22 6.37 -7.03 8.25
N LYS A 23 6.42 -6.86 9.57
CA LYS A 23 6.40 -5.55 10.24
C LYS A 23 7.83 -5.15 10.62
N GLN A 24 8.36 -4.09 10.01
CA GLN A 24 9.66 -3.50 10.34
C GLN A 24 9.53 -1.99 10.49
N HIS A 25 9.09 -1.51 11.65
CA HIS A 25 8.77 -0.09 11.83
C HIS A 25 9.95 0.84 11.46
N PRO A 26 9.72 1.92 10.67
CA PRO A 26 8.43 2.44 10.18
C PRO A 26 8.00 1.94 8.79
N THR A 27 8.70 0.97 8.20
CA THR A 27 8.45 0.44 6.84
C THR A 27 8.03 -1.01 6.84
N TYR A 28 6.83 -1.34 6.37
CA TYR A 28 6.37 -2.72 6.34
C TYR A 28 6.54 -3.34 4.95
N TRP A 29 6.68 -4.66 4.94
CA TRP A 29 6.61 -5.44 3.71
C TRP A 29 5.18 -5.87 3.48
N VAL A 30 4.66 -5.51 2.31
CA VAL A 30 3.30 -5.82 1.89
C VAL A 30 3.32 -6.63 0.61
N ARG A 31 2.44 -7.62 0.54
CA ARG A 31 2.23 -8.49 -0.62
C ARG A 31 0.91 -8.14 -1.28
N ASP A 32 0.97 -7.87 -2.58
CA ASP A 32 -0.22 -7.74 -3.41
C ASP A 32 -0.72 -9.14 -3.77
N GLN A 33 -2.00 -9.43 -3.51
CA GLN A 33 -2.57 -10.74 -3.79
C GLN A 33 -2.81 -11.00 -5.29
N MET A 34 -2.99 -9.96 -6.09
CA MET A 34 -3.34 -10.13 -7.51
C MET A 34 -2.11 -10.48 -8.35
N ASN A 35 -0.99 -9.82 -8.09
CA ASN A 35 0.23 -9.91 -8.92
C ASN A 35 1.40 -10.58 -8.20
N ASP A 36 1.15 -11.10 -7.00
CA ASP A 36 2.15 -11.67 -6.10
C ASP A 36 3.36 -10.75 -5.79
N GLN A 37 3.18 -9.45 -5.94
CA GLN A 37 4.28 -8.50 -5.84
C GLN A 37 4.54 -8.13 -4.38
N ILE A 38 5.79 -8.32 -3.94
CA ILE A 38 6.24 -7.89 -2.63
C ILE A 38 6.85 -6.48 -2.74
N THR A 39 6.36 -5.57 -1.91
CA THR A 39 6.81 -4.17 -1.89
C THR A 39 7.01 -3.68 -0.47
N ARG A 40 7.90 -2.68 -0.31
CA ARG A 40 8.16 -2.02 0.97
C ARG A 40 7.46 -0.67 1.01
N VAL A 41 6.62 -0.45 2.02
CA VAL A 41 5.74 0.73 2.15
C VAL A 41 5.87 1.32 3.55
N HIS A 42 5.83 2.65 3.67
CA HIS A 42 5.86 3.33 4.96
C HIS A 42 4.51 3.23 5.67
N VAL A 43 4.50 3.14 7.01
CA VAL A 43 3.26 3.00 7.79
C VAL A 43 2.26 4.14 7.55
N ASN A 44 2.74 5.38 7.38
CA ASN A 44 1.90 6.54 7.09
C ASN A 44 1.25 6.52 5.71
N ASP A 45 1.77 5.72 4.77
CA ASP A 45 1.22 5.58 3.41
C ASP A 45 0.19 4.43 3.33
N MET A 46 -0.12 3.78 4.46
CA MET A 46 -1.07 2.69 4.55
C MET A 46 -2.32 3.08 5.33
N ARG A 47 -3.45 2.49 4.95
CA ARG A 47 -4.72 2.64 5.67
C ARG A 47 -5.24 1.26 6.07
N PRO A 48 -5.55 1.01 7.35
CA PRO A 48 -6.14 -0.26 7.77
C PRO A 48 -7.55 -0.41 7.20
N ILE A 49 -7.88 -1.63 6.79
CA ILE A 49 -9.23 -1.99 6.36
C ILE A 49 -9.97 -2.48 7.60
N LEU A 50 -10.97 -1.73 8.04
CA LEU A 50 -11.83 -2.10 9.15
C LEU A 50 -12.90 -3.06 8.63
N LEU A 51 -12.76 -4.35 8.91
CA LEU A 51 -13.82 -5.32 8.71
C LEU A 51 -14.78 -5.20 9.90
N ARG A 52 -16.07 -4.96 9.63
CA ARG A 52 -17.13 -4.94 10.64
C ARG A 52 -17.59 -6.34 10.96
#